data_AF-A0A3D2SM93-F1
#
_entry.id   AF-A0A3D2SM93-F1
#
_cell.length_a   1.000
_cell.length_b   1.000
_cell.length_c   1.000
_cell.angle_alpha   90.00
_cell.angle_beta   90.00
_cell.angle_gamma   90.00
#
_symmetry.space_group_name_H-M   'P 1'
#
loop_
_entity.id
_entity.type
_entity.pdbx_description
1 polymer ?
#
loop_
_entity_poly.entity_id
_entity_poly.type
_entity_poly.pdbx_seq_one_letter_code
_entity_poly.pdbx_strand_id
1 'polypeptide(L)'
;VEAAGYGVETGKHSAPLNAGHIGVLHGNRTYLMSDAQGQIIETHSISAGLDYPGVGPEHSFLKDMQRVQYVPINDDEALQGFRDLTQIEGIIPALESSHAMAYVIKLAPTMSKDQIIIATVSGRGDKDLMTVARVDGVEMVEM
;
A
#
# COMPACT_ATOMS: atom_id res chain seq x y z
N VAL A 1 0.15 -4.40 4.73
CA VAL A 1 0.72 -4.15 3.39
C VAL A 1 1.22 -2.72 3.38
N GLU A 2 2.39 -2.46 2.81
CA GLU A 2 2.93 -1.12 2.60
C GLU A 2 2.98 -0.81 1.10
N ALA A 3 2.84 0.47 0.74
CA ALA A 3 2.89 0.89 -0.66
C ALA A 3 4.35 0.90 -1.14
N ALA A 4 4.64 0.06 -2.12
CA ALA A 4 5.96 -0.09 -2.68
C ALA A 4 6.21 0.88 -3.85
N GLY A 5 5.26 1.75 -4.20
CA GLY A 5 5.38 2.69 -5.31
C GLY A 5 5.83 2.00 -6.59
N TYR A 6 6.95 2.45 -7.16
CA TYR A 6 7.55 1.83 -8.35
C TYR A 6 8.41 0.58 -8.07
N GLY A 7 8.48 0.13 -6.82
CA GLY A 7 9.34 -0.95 -6.34
C GLY A 7 10.23 -0.46 -5.19
N VAL A 8 10.43 -1.31 -4.17
CA VAL A 8 11.23 -0.95 -2.97
C VAL A 8 12.67 -0.63 -3.35
N GLU A 9 13.23 -1.39 -4.29
CA GLU A 9 14.59 -1.23 -4.81
C GLU A 9 14.82 0.10 -5.54
N THR A 10 13.76 0.76 -5.99
CA THR A 10 13.86 2.05 -6.71
C THR A 10 14.06 3.24 -5.77
N GLY A 11 13.78 3.05 -4.46
CA GLY A 11 13.70 4.14 -3.49
C GLY A 11 12.47 5.05 -3.63
N LYS A 12 11.61 4.84 -4.65
CA LYS A 12 10.37 5.59 -4.86
C LYS A 12 9.19 4.78 -4.34
N HIS A 13 9.06 4.75 -3.03
CA HIS A 13 8.06 3.95 -2.32
C HIS A 13 7.73 4.55 -0.94
N SER A 14 6.65 4.07 -0.31
CA SER A 14 6.18 4.47 1.03
C SER A 14 6.12 3.24 1.94
N ALA A 15 7.28 2.60 2.16
CA ALA A 15 7.39 1.31 2.86
C ALA A 15 8.42 1.32 4.01
N PRO A 16 8.20 2.14 5.07
CA PRO A 16 9.15 2.31 6.17
C PRO A 16 9.43 1.05 6.97
N LEU A 17 8.49 0.12 7.12
CA LEU A 17 8.75 -1.12 7.86
C LEU A 17 9.60 -2.11 7.04
N ASN A 18 9.54 -2.04 5.71
CA ASN A 18 10.33 -2.88 4.81
C ASN A 18 11.72 -2.33 4.49
N ALA A 19 11.87 -1.01 4.31
CA ALA A 19 13.14 -0.40 3.87
C ALA A 19 13.56 0.86 4.64
N GLY A 20 12.76 1.31 5.60
CA GLY A 20 13.10 2.41 6.49
C GLY A 20 13.95 1.97 7.68
N HIS A 21 14.17 2.93 8.58
CA HIS A 21 14.88 2.69 9.85
C HIS A 21 14.19 3.44 11.00
N ILE A 22 14.60 3.14 12.23
CA ILE A 22 14.01 3.76 13.41
C ILE A 22 14.47 5.21 13.54
N GLY A 23 13.51 6.13 13.69
CA GLY A 23 13.77 7.53 13.97
C GLY A 23 12.59 8.19 14.70
N VAL A 24 12.55 9.52 14.71
CA VAL A 24 11.48 10.31 15.34
C VAL A 24 10.81 11.18 14.28
N LEU A 25 9.51 11.01 14.10
CA LEU A 25 8.69 11.78 13.16
C LEU A 25 7.32 12.05 13.78
N HIS A 26 6.81 13.28 13.59
CA HIS A 26 5.47 13.69 14.01
C HIS A 26 5.12 13.29 15.46
N GLY A 27 6.06 13.47 16.39
CA GLY A 27 5.83 13.27 17.82
C GLY A 27 5.92 11.82 18.32
N ASN A 28 6.37 10.87 17.51
CA ASN A 28 6.58 9.48 17.94
C ASN A 28 7.92 8.91 17.44
N ARG A 29 8.43 7.88 18.14
CA ARG A 29 9.57 7.07 17.70
C ARG A 29 9.05 5.84 16.95
N THR A 30 9.39 5.72 15.68
CA THR A 30 8.82 4.71 14.77
C THR A 30 9.77 4.41 13.60
N TYR A 31 9.44 3.43 12.76
CA TYR A 31 10.12 3.26 11.47
C TYR A 31 9.70 4.38 10.51
N LEU A 32 10.68 4.94 9.81
CA LEU A 32 10.47 6.02 8.85
C LEU A 32 11.47 5.96 7.69
N MET A 33 11.14 6.69 6.63
CA MET A 33 11.95 6.92 5.45
C MET A 33 12.76 8.23 5.64
N SER A 34 14.08 8.12 5.75
CA SER A 34 14.98 9.27 5.76
C SER A 34 16.34 8.95 5.16
N ASP A 35 17.08 9.98 4.80
CA ASP A 35 18.45 9.87 4.29
C ASP A 35 19.47 9.59 5.41
N ALA A 36 20.74 9.48 5.05
CA ALA A 36 21.84 9.22 5.99
C ALA A 36 22.09 10.38 6.97
N GLN A 37 21.55 11.57 6.71
CA GLN A 37 21.60 12.73 7.60
C GLN A 37 20.34 12.84 8.48
N GLY A 38 19.42 11.87 8.37
CA GLY A 38 18.16 11.86 9.11
C GLY A 38 17.10 12.82 8.56
N GLN A 39 17.27 13.35 7.34
CA GLN A 39 16.24 14.16 6.69
C GLN A 39 15.17 13.26 6.10
N ILE A 40 13.90 13.59 6.35
CA ILE A 40 12.77 12.84 5.80
C ILE A 40 12.80 12.94 4.27
N ILE A 41 12.71 11.79 3.60
CA ILE A 41 12.68 11.75 2.13
C ILE A 41 11.24 11.77 1.62
N GLU A 42 11.05 12.30 0.42
CA GLU A 42 9.78 12.17 -0.29
C GLU A 42 9.54 10.70 -0.66
N THR A 43 8.30 10.26 -0.46
CA THR A 43 7.86 8.91 -0.78
C THR A 43 7.03 8.90 -2.05
N HIS A 44 6.62 7.71 -2.50
CA HIS A 44 5.77 7.57 -3.66
C HIS A 44 4.81 6.40 -3.51
N SER A 45 3.56 6.65 -3.87
CA SER A 45 2.50 5.66 -3.99
C SER A 45 1.41 6.23 -4.92
N ILE A 46 0.86 5.39 -5.80
CA ILE A 46 -0.33 5.77 -6.58
C ILE A 46 -1.54 6.08 -5.69
N SER A 47 -1.57 5.46 -4.50
CA SER A 47 -2.57 5.67 -3.47
C SER A 47 -2.14 6.80 -2.53
N ALA A 48 -2.78 7.96 -2.66
CA ALA A 48 -2.48 9.13 -1.82
C ALA A 48 -2.57 8.83 -0.31
N GLY A 49 -3.52 8.00 0.13
CA GLY A 49 -3.67 7.65 1.56
C GLY A 49 -2.57 6.73 2.11
N LEU A 50 -1.72 6.15 1.26
CA LEU A 50 -0.55 5.36 1.68
C LEU A 50 0.78 6.10 1.43
N ASP A 51 0.73 7.28 0.82
CA ASP A 51 1.93 8.05 0.52
C ASP A 51 2.43 8.82 1.76
N TYR A 52 3.02 8.07 2.69
CA TYR A 52 3.49 8.60 3.96
C TYR A 52 4.86 8.02 4.36
N PRO A 53 5.84 8.86 4.76
CA PRO A 53 7.19 8.41 5.07
C PRO A 53 7.34 7.73 6.44
N GLY A 54 6.29 7.60 7.23
CA GLY A 54 6.34 6.97 8.55
C GLY A 54 5.28 5.90 8.73
N VAL A 55 5.16 5.40 9.95
CA VAL A 55 4.10 4.45 10.32
C VAL A 55 3.75 4.61 11.80
N GLY A 56 2.56 4.18 12.20
CA GLY A 56 2.18 4.17 13.61
C GLY A 56 3.15 3.32 14.47
N PRO A 57 3.54 3.78 15.67
CA PRO A 57 4.52 3.07 16.50
C PRO A 57 4.05 1.68 16.98
N GLU A 58 2.74 1.45 17.04
CA GLU A 58 2.19 0.12 17.33
C GLU A 58 2.53 -0.90 16.23
N HIS A 59 2.50 -0.48 14.96
CA HIS A 59 2.91 -1.36 13.85
C HIS A 59 4.40 -1.70 13.91
N SER A 60 5.23 -0.71 14.27
CA SER A 60 6.66 -0.89 14.53
C SER A 60 6.91 -1.92 15.62
N PHE A 61 6.20 -1.81 16.75
CA PHE A 61 6.27 -2.79 17.85
C PHE A 61 5.83 -4.19 17.41
N LEU A 62 4.70 -4.31 16.71
CA LEU A 62 4.17 -5.58 16.22
C LEU A 62 5.09 -6.26 15.19
N LYS A 63 5.81 -5.48 14.39
CA LYS A 63 6.88 -5.97 13.49
C LYS A 63 8.05 -6.52 14.30
N ASP A 64 8.57 -5.74 15.25
CA ASP A 64 9.76 -6.10 16.01
C ASP A 64 9.54 -7.37 16.86
N MET A 65 8.33 -7.54 17.42
CA MET A 65 7.95 -8.77 18.13
C MET A 65 7.50 -9.93 17.20
N GLN A 66 7.62 -9.74 15.88
CA GLN A 66 7.28 -10.73 14.85
C GLN A 66 5.83 -11.22 14.89
N ARG A 67 4.91 -10.41 15.44
CA ARG A 67 3.48 -10.75 15.53
C ARG A 67 2.73 -10.49 14.23
N VAL A 68 3.18 -9.51 13.46
CA VAL A 68 2.61 -9.08 12.18
C VAL A 68 3.71 -9.03 11.12
N GLN A 69 3.41 -9.56 9.94
CA GLN A 69 4.27 -9.47 8.76
C GLN A 69 3.80 -8.31 7.87
N TYR A 70 4.74 -7.48 7.44
CA TYR A 70 4.49 -6.34 6.58
C TYR A 70 5.10 -6.62 5.22
N VAL A 71 4.26 -6.63 4.19
CA VAL A 71 4.64 -6.96 2.83
C VAL A 71 4.47 -5.74 1.92
N PRO A 72 5.39 -5.50 0.97
CA PRO A 72 5.27 -4.44 -0.01
C PRO A 72 4.38 -4.88 -1.19
N ILE A 73 3.58 -3.95 -1.72
CA ILE A 73 2.82 -4.10 -2.98
C ILE A 73 3.05 -2.85 -3.82
N ASN A 74 3.46 -3.03 -5.07
CA ASN A 74 3.75 -1.91 -5.98
C ASN A 74 2.48 -1.37 -6.65
N ASP A 75 2.61 -0.23 -7.34
CA ASP A 75 1.48 0.47 -7.93
C ASP A 75 0.76 -0.36 -9.00
N ASP A 76 1.50 -1.10 -9.84
CA ASP A 76 0.93 -1.98 -10.87
C ASP A 76 0.10 -3.11 -10.25
N GLU A 77 0.60 -3.71 -9.17
CA GLU A 77 -0.09 -4.75 -8.43
C GLU A 77 -1.34 -4.21 -7.74
N ALA A 78 -1.26 -3.02 -7.13
CA ALA A 78 -2.40 -2.35 -6.53
C ALA A 78 -3.49 -2.04 -7.57
N LEU A 79 -3.10 -1.54 -8.75
CA LEU A 79 -4.01 -1.31 -9.87
C LEU A 79 -4.67 -2.62 -10.35
N GLN A 80 -3.91 -3.72 -10.39
CA GLN A 80 -4.51 -5.01 -10.71
C GLN A 80 -5.50 -5.46 -9.63
N GLY A 81 -5.18 -5.30 -8.35
CA GLY A 81 -6.09 -5.58 -7.24
C GLY A 81 -7.37 -4.73 -7.28
N PHE A 82 -7.29 -3.48 -7.72
CA PHE A 82 -8.44 -2.61 -7.96
C PHE A 82 -9.35 -3.20 -9.06
N ARG A 83 -8.75 -3.55 -10.20
CA ARG A 83 -9.47 -4.10 -11.36
C ARG A 83 -10.11 -5.43 -11.04
N ASP A 84 -9.39 -6.33 -10.37
CA ASP A 84 -9.89 -7.66 -10.02
C ASP A 84 -11.11 -7.56 -9.11
N LEU A 85 -11.04 -6.78 -8.03
CA LEU A 85 -12.19 -6.63 -7.13
C LEU A 85 -13.39 -5.96 -7.84
N THR A 86 -13.13 -4.99 -8.72
CA THR A 86 -14.17 -4.30 -9.47
C THR A 86 -14.85 -5.21 -10.48
N GLN A 87 -14.08 -5.97 -11.25
CA GLN A 87 -14.61 -6.76 -12.38
C GLN A 87 -15.18 -8.11 -11.92
N ILE A 88 -14.60 -8.72 -10.89
CA ILE A 88 -15.02 -10.04 -10.40
C ILE A 88 -16.18 -9.90 -9.42
N GLU A 89 -16.06 -8.98 -8.45
CA GLU A 89 -17.01 -8.86 -7.33
C GLU A 89 -17.95 -7.64 -7.44
N GLY A 90 -17.75 -6.76 -8.42
CA GLY A 90 -18.58 -5.57 -8.61
C GLY A 90 -18.39 -4.50 -7.53
N ILE A 91 -17.28 -4.56 -6.78
CA ILE A 91 -16.95 -3.61 -5.70
C ILE A 91 -15.82 -2.72 -6.19
N ILE A 92 -16.00 -1.40 -6.14
CA ILE A 92 -14.97 -0.43 -6.50
C ILE A 92 -14.17 -0.06 -5.24
N PRO A 93 -12.99 -0.64 -4.98
CA PRO A 93 -12.20 -0.36 -3.78
C PRO A 93 -11.43 0.95 -3.89
N ALA A 94 -11.12 1.57 -2.76
CA ALA A 94 -10.09 2.60 -2.73
C ALA A 94 -8.72 2.02 -3.13
N LEU A 95 -7.83 2.82 -3.70
CA LEU A 95 -6.47 2.36 -4.05
C LEU A 95 -5.69 1.87 -2.82
N GLU A 96 -5.97 2.41 -1.63
CA GLU A 96 -5.44 1.94 -0.35
C GLU A 96 -5.85 0.47 -0.08
N SER A 97 -7.14 0.16 -0.27
CA SER A 97 -7.67 -1.20 -0.12
C SER A 97 -7.18 -2.15 -1.20
N SER A 98 -6.92 -1.62 -2.39
CA SER A 98 -6.47 -2.38 -3.55
C SER A 98 -5.08 -2.99 -3.33
N HIS A 99 -4.22 -2.33 -2.55
CA HIS A 99 -2.94 -2.92 -2.09
C HIS A 99 -3.16 -4.20 -1.26
N ALA A 100 -4.14 -4.18 -0.35
CA ALA A 100 -4.49 -5.37 0.43
C ALA A 100 -5.02 -6.49 -0.47
N MET A 101 -5.85 -6.15 -1.47
CA MET A 101 -6.40 -7.13 -2.41
C MET A 101 -5.36 -7.77 -3.31
N ALA A 102 -4.44 -6.97 -3.85
CA ALA A 102 -3.30 -7.48 -4.60
C ALA A 102 -2.50 -8.51 -3.79
N TYR A 103 -2.28 -8.25 -2.49
CA TYR A 103 -1.61 -9.21 -1.62
C TYR A 103 -2.43 -10.47 -1.37
N VAL A 104 -3.74 -10.35 -1.15
CA VAL A 104 -4.62 -11.51 -0.96
C VAL A 104 -4.59 -12.42 -2.20
N ILE A 105 -4.63 -11.85 -3.40
CA ILE A 105 -4.58 -12.60 -4.66
C ILE A 105 -3.25 -13.36 -4.81
N LYS A 106 -2.15 -12.79 -4.32
CA LYS A 106 -0.84 -13.47 -4.25
C LYS A 106 -0.77 -14.54 -3.17
N LEU A 107 -1.37 -14.30 -2.00
CA LEU A 107 -1.25 -15.16 -0.82
C LEU A 107 -2.18 -16.38 -0.90
N ALA A 108 -3.42 -16.20 -1.36
CA ALA A 108 -4.43 -17.25 -1.36
C ALA A 108 -3.99 -18.56 -2.07
N PRO A 109 -3.30 -18.51 -3.24
CA PRO A 109 -2.82 -19.73 -3.90
C PRO A 109 -1.78 -20.52 -3.10
N THR A 110 -1.11 -19.91 -2.12
CA THR A 110 -0.11 -20.58 -1.26
C THR A 110 -0.73 -21.21 -0.01
N MET A 111 -2.03 -21.01 0.22
CA MET A 111 -2.74 -21.48 1.40
C MET A 111 -3.50 -22.79 1.10
N SER A 112 -3.80 -23.56 2.15
CA SER A 112 -4.70 -24.70 2.01
C SER A 112 -6.14 -24.21 1.85
N LYS A 113 -7.00 -25.04 1.25
CA LYS A 113 -8.41 -24.71 1.00
C LYS A 113 -9.23 -24.47 2.28
N ASP A 114 -8.75 -24.97 3.42
CA ASP A 114 -9.43 -24.84 4.72
C ASP A 114 -9.03 -23.57 5.48
N GLN A 115 -8.00 -22.86 5.01
CA GLN A 115 -7.60 -21.59 5.61
C GLN A 115 -8.46 -20.45 5.09
N ILE A 116 -8.85 -19.55 5.98
CA ILE A 116 -9.71 -18.41 5.68
C ILE A 116 -8.89 -17.13 5.76
N ILE A 117 -9.00 -16.29 4.73
CA ILE A 117 -8.46 -14.93 4.73
C ILE A 117 -9.60 -13.96 5.02
N ILE A 118 -9.38 -13.06 5.99
CA ILE A 118 -10.23 -11.89 6.19
C ILE A 118 -9.41 -10.68 5.75
N ALA A 119 -9.97 -9.92 4.81
CA ALA A 119 -9.32 -8.74 4.27
C ALA A 119 -10.19 -7.50 4.49
N THR A 120 -9.56 -6.43 4.94
CA THR A 120 -10.23 -5.15 5.17
C THR A 120 -10.31 -4.36 3.87
N VAL A 121 -11.52 -4.07 3.40
CA VAL A 121 -11.78 -3.03 2.41
C VAL A 121 -12.02 -1.73 3.18
N SER A 122 -10.96 -0.95 3.36
CA SER A 122 -10.93 0.25 4.21
C SER A 122 -11.75 1.42 3.65
N GLY A 123 -12.04 1.43 2.35
CA GLY A 123 -12.80 2.51 1.73
C GLY A 123 -13.24 2.21 0.30
N ARG A 124 -14.13 3.07 -0.20
CA ARG A 124 -14.65 3.06 -1.58
C ARG A 124 -13.74 3.83 -2.53
N GLY A 125 -13.70 3.41 -3.80
CA GLY A 125 -12.79 3.95 -4.81
C GLY A 125 -13.32 5.10 -5.65
N ASP A 126 -14.50 5.67 -5.35
CA ASP A 126 -15.07 6.79 -6.12
C ASP A 126 -14.07 7.95 -6.28
N LYS A 127 -13.28 8.24 -5.24
CA LYS A 127 -12.24 9.29 -5.25
C LYS A 127 -11.08 8.99 -6.19
N ASP A 128 -10.83 7.71 -6.48
CA ASP A 128 -9.65 7.22 -7.19
C ASP A 128 -9.93 6.98 -8.68
N LEU A 129 -11.20 6.99 -9.11
CA LEU A 129 -11.60 6.71 -10.49
C LEU A 129 -10.88 7.60 -11.51
N MET A 130 -10.69 8.88 -11.19
CA MET A 130 -9.99 9.81 -12.09
C MET A 130 -8.50 9.46 -12.24
N THR A 131 -7.87 8.98 -11.17
CA THR A 131 -6.48 8.50 -11.18
C THR A 131 -6.38 7.23 -12.02
N VAL A 132 -7.25 6.25 -11.77
CA VAL A 132 -7.27 4.97 -12.49
C VAL A 132 -7.57 5.18 -13.98
N ALA A 133 -8.59 5.97 -14.32
CA ALA A 133 -8.96 6.29 -15.70
C ALA A 133 -7.80 6.93 -16.48
N ARG A 134 -7.06 7.86 -15.85
CA ARG A 134 -5.87 8.48 -16.45
C ARG A 134 -4.77 7.45 -16.72
N VAL A 135 -4.51 6.55 -15.77
CA VAL A 135 -3.49 5.49 -15.91
C VAL A 135 -3.90 4.50 -17.01
N ASP A 136 -5.18 4.19 -17.11
CA ASP A 136 -5.74 3.30 -18.13
C ASP A 136 -5.87 3.96 -19.53
N GLY A 137 -5.50 5.25 -19.65
CA GLY A 137 -5.56 5.99 -20.91
C GLY A 137 -6.98 6.28 -21.38
N VAL A 138 -7.96 6.29 -20.47
CA VAL A 138 -9.34 6.64 -20.79
C VAL A 138 -9.42 8.14 -21.07
N GLU A 139 -9.92 8.51 -22.24
CA GLU A 139 -10.19 9.91 -22.58
C GLU A 139 -11.26 10.47 -21.63
N MET A 140 -10.86 11.50 -20.90
CA MET A 140 -11.75 12.17 -19.95
C MET A 140 -12.34 13.38 -20.66
N VAL A 141 -13.66 13.40 -20.81
CA VAL A 141 -14.37 14.57 -21.33
C VAL A 141 -14.38 15.61 -20.22
N GLU A 142 -13.77 16.78 -20.46
CA GLU A 142 -13.96 17.93 -19.58
C GLU A 142 -15.45 18.29 -19.52
N MET A 143 -16.03 18.29 -18.32
CA MET A 143 -17.41 18.74 -18.07
C MET A 143 -17.46 20.24 -17.82
#